data_AF-A0A0D8IU86-F1
#
_entry.id   AF-A0A0D8IU86-F1
#
_cell.length_a   1.000
_cell.length_b   1.000
_cell.length_c   1.000
_cell.angle_alpha   90.00
_cell.angle_beta   90.00
_cell.angle_gamma   90.00
#
_symmetry.space_group_name_H-M   'P 1'
#
loop_
_entity.id
_entity.type
_entity.pdbx_description
1 polymer ?
#
loop_
_entity_poly.entity_id
_entity_poly.type
_entity_poly.pdbx_seq_one_letter_code
_entity_poly.pdbx_strand_id
1 'polypeptide(L)' 'MMDKIYIRTVPAGNIKPGKETSTEKTDGAVATVMALNRLIRHGNDTAESVYDSGGPLFI' A
#
# COMPACT_ATOMS: atom_id res chain seq x y z
N MET A 1 18.54 -4.69 -1.57
CA MET A 1 18.42 -4.76 -0.10
C MET A 1 17.79 -3.45 0.34
N MET A 2 16.74 -3.47 1.18
CA MET A 2 16.12 -2.23 1.66
C MET A 2 17.05 -1.54 2.66
N ASP A 3 17.23 -0.22 2.55
CA ASP A 3 18.00 0.57 3.51
C ASP A 3 17.10 1.26 4.56
N LYS A 4 17.65 2.23 5.30
CA LYS A 4 16.93 3.04 6.29
C LYS A 4 15.98 4.06 5.64
N ILE A 5 14.68 3.89 5.89
CA ILE A 5 13.67 4.90 5.57
C ILE A 5 13.80 6.09 6.53
N TYR A 6 14.09 7.27 5.99
CA TYR A 6 14.09 8.51 6.76
C TYR A 6 12.66 9.00 6.99
N ILE A 7 12.33 9.35 8.23
CA ILE A 7 11.00 9.87 8.60
C ILE A 7 11.15 11.33 9.01
N ARG A 8 10.38 12.23 8.38
CA ARG A 8 10.31 13.64 8.78
C ARG A 8 8.88 14.12 8.96
N THR A 9 8.72 15.14 9.78
CA THR A 9 7.48 15.92 9.87
C THR A 9 7.55 17.06 8.87
N VAL A 10 6.54 17.19 8.01
CA VAL A 10 6.43 18.33 7.10
C VAL A 10 5.80 19.53 7.80
N PRO A 11 5.94 20.77 7.28
CA PRO A 11 5.34 21.96 7.89
C PRO A 11 3.82 21.87 8.13
N ALA A 12 3.12 21.03 7.37
CA ALA A 12 1.69 20.75 7.58
C ALA A 12 1.39 19.83 8.79
N GLY A 13 2.41 19.39 9.53
CA GLY A 13 2.29 18.49 10.68
C GLY A 13 2.20 17.00 10.33
N ASN A 14 2.09 16.63 9.05
CA ASN A 14 2.08 15.23 8.63
C ASN A 14 3.47 14.59 8.71
N ILE A 15 3.52 13.31 9.05
CA ILE A 15 4.72 12.49 8.98
C ILE A 15 4.84 11.93 7.56
N LYS A 16 6.01 12.10 6.93
CA LYS A 16 6.29 11.57 5.58
C LYS A 16 7.61 10.80 5.54
N PRO A 17 7.64 9.62 4.90
CA PRO A 17 8.89 8.96 4.55
C PRO A 17 9.60 9.73 3.44
N GLY A 18 10.93 9.82 3.52
CA GLY A 18 11.75 10.60 2.61
C GLY A 18 13.11 9.95 2.33
N LYS A 19 13.87 10.57 1.41
CA LYS A 19 15.13 10.03 0.88
C LYS A 19 16.39 10.56 1.58
N GLU A 20 16.29 11.52 2.49
CA GLU A 20 17.45 12.31 2.96
C GLU A 20 18.64 11.47 3.46
N THR A 21 18.41 10.32 4.09
CA THR A 21 19.46 9.35 4.47
C THR A 21 19.37 8.00 3.73
N SER A 22 18.42 7.85 2.81
CA SER A 22 18.13 6.62 2.06
C SER A 22 18.80 6.71 0.68
N THR A 23 19.74 5.80 0.43
CA THR A 23 20.32 5.57 -0.90
C THR A 23 19.27 5.05 -1.90
N GLU A 24 18.37 4.20 -1.43
CA GLU A 24 17.33 3.56 -2.23
C GLU A 24 16.03 4.38 -2.30
N LYS A 25 15.13 4.03 -3.23
CA LYS A 25 13.79 4.66 -3.36
C LYS A 25 12.84 4.12 -2.29
N THR A 26 12.04 5.01 -1.70
CA THR A 26 11.06 4.64 -0.65
C THR A 26 9.82 3.93 -1.20
N ASP A 27 9.58 3.96 -2.51
CA ASP A 27 8.37 3.43 -3.13
C ASP A 27 8.16 1.94 -2.85
N GLY A 28 9.24 1.15 -2.83
CA GLY A 28 9.16 -0.29 -2.56
C GLY A 28 8.71 -0.61 -1.13
N ALA A 29 9.18 0.16 -0.14
CA ALA A 29 8.76 0.00 1.25
C ALA A 29 7.30 0.39 1.44
N VAL A 30 6.92 1.52 0.87
CA VAL A 30 5.55 2.03 0.93
C VAL A 30 4.59 1.04 0.25
N ALA A 31 4.94 0.52 -0.93
CA ALA A 31 4.16 -0.50 -1.63
C ALA A 31 4.01 -1.78 -0.81
N THR A 32 5.08 -2.24 -0.15
CA THR A 32 5.05 -3.47 0.68
C THR A 32 4.13 -3.30 1.88
N VAL A 33 4.20 -2.16 2.59
CA VAL A 33 3.32 -1.89 3.74
C VAL A 33 1.86 -1.76 3.28
N MET A 34 1.60 -1.11 2.15
CA MET A 34 0.24 -1.01 1.60
C MET A 34 -0.32 -2.38 1.20
N ALA A 35 0.49 -3.21 0.53
CA ALA A 35 0.12 -4.57 0.17
C ALA A 35 -0.16 -5.43 1.41
N LEU A 36 0.69 -5.34 2.44
CA LEU A 36 0.49 -6.04 3.71
C LEU A 36 -0.78 -5.57 4.42
N ASN A 37 -1.03 -4.25 4.49
CA ASN A 37 -2.25 -3.72 5.08
C ASN A 37 -3.50 -4.22 4.33
N ARG A 38 -3.46 -4.26 2.99
CA ARG A 38 -4.54 -4.86 2.19
C ARG A 38 -4.69 -6.34 2.52
N LEU A 39 -3.60 -7.10 2.63
CA LEU A 39 -3.61 -8.53 2.95
C LEU A 39 -4.12 -8.82 4.36
N ILE A 40 -3.83 -7.98 5.36
CA ILE A 40 -4.30 -8.21 6.73
C ILE A 40 -5.78 -7.84 6.86
N ARG A 41 -6.20 -6.72 6.26
CA ARG A 41 -7.58 -6.21 6.42
C ARG A 41 -8.58 -6.85 5.47
N HIS A 42 -8.11 -7.30 4.32
CA HIS A 42 -8.91 -7.91 3.25
C HIS A 42 -8.34 -9.28 2.88
N GLY A 43 -7.56 -9.89 3.77
CA GLY A 43 -7.04 -11.24 3.61
C GLY A 43 -8.21 -12.17 3.52
N ASN A 44 -8.46 -12.67 2.32
CA ASN A 44 -9.63 -13.47 1.94
C ASN A 44 -10.89 -12.69 1.53
N ASP A 45 -10.75 -11.49 0.98
CA ASP A 45 -11.79 -10.88 0.14
C ASP A 45 -11.81 -11.63 -1.22
N THR A 46 -12.29 -12.88 -1.18
CA THR A 46 -12.66 -13.70 -2.33
C THR A 46 -14.08 -13.35 -2.76
N ALA A 47 -14.47 -12.07 -2.63
CA ALA A 47 -15.73 -11.61 -3.18
C ALA A 47 -15.73 -12.06 -4.64
N GLU A 48 -16.68 -12.96 -4.94
CA GLU A 48 -16.82 -13.61 -6.24
C GLU A 48 -16.69 -12.52 -7.31
N SER A 49 -15.79 -12.73 -8.27
CA SER A 49 -15.63 -11.76 -9.35
C SER A 49 -17.01 -11.58 -9.97
N VAL A 50 -17.41 -10.35 -10.26
CA VAL A 50 -18.69 -10.10 -10.96
C VAL A 50 -18.73 -10.86 -12.30
N TYR A 51 -17.55 -11.26 -12.81
CA TYR A 51 -17.38 -12.11 -13.98
C TYR A 51 -17.50 -13.62 -13.72
N ASP A 52 -17.26 -14.10 -12.50
CA ASP A 52 -17.41 -15.52 -12.14
C ASP A 52 -18.88 -15.94 -12.17
N SER A 53 -19.79 -15.03 -11.81
CA SER A 53 -21.25 -15.23 -11.83
C SER A 53 -21.94 -14.74 -13.11
N GLY A 54 -21.19 -14.42 -14.17
CA GLY A 54 -21.76 -14.08 -15.49
C GLY A 54 -22.14 -12.61 -15.73
N GLY A 55 -21.58 -11.68 -14.94
CA GLY A 55 -21.80 -10.24 -15.08
C GLY A 55 -22.97 -9.71 -14.23
N PRO A 56 -23.09 -8.38 -14.05
CA PRO A 56 -24.19 -7.80 -13.31
C PRO A 56 -25.52 -8.07 -14.05
N LEU A 57 -26.36 -8.94 -13.46
CA LEU A 57 -27.77 -9.06 -13.81
C LEU A 57 -28.47 -7.77 -13.38
N PHE A 58 -28.62 -6.84 -14.32
CA PHE A 58 -29.56 -5.74 -14.17
C PHE A 58 -30.98 -6.32 -14.23
N ILE A 59 -31.64 -6.42 -13.07
CA ILE A 59 -33.08 -6.67 -12.94
C ILE A 59 -33.71 -5.42 -12.34
#